data_AF-A0A2T2SKV8-F1
#
_entry.id   AF-A0A2T2SKV8-F1
#
_cell.length_a   1.000
_cell.length_b   1.000
_cell.length_c   1.000
_cell.angle_alpha   90.00
_cell.angle_beta   90.00
_cell.angle_gamma   90.00
#
_symmetry.space_group_name_H-M   'P 1'
#
loop_
_entity.id
_entity.type
_entity.pdbx_description
1 polymer ?
#
loop_
_entity_poly.entity_id
_entity_poly.type
_entity_poly.pdbx_seq_one_letter_code
_entity_poly.pdbx_strand_id
1 'polypeptide(L)'
;AVLERLTESGARTIATTHHGTLKTYAHETEGVENGSMEFDQATLRPTYRYQEGVPGSSYAFEIAKRMGLNDDLLERARNLAGTQKTAMEDLISTFEKRTQQLEDELYEARKAREKAEAEQQRYEEKVQTLEKERDEFRQQALEEAERIVDEANARIENTIREIKEAQAESEATKEARRRLEDYKADLHERREEAASDAEETPRAQGDGGPRTAPTEPIEEGDQVVVDDGSTAVEVEEIEDGEARVVMGSMHMHVPLDRLTRVDGPSRESEEQTGGGTDMAALEARPSIDVRGERVDDARQRVQHFLDDAVAAELDTVEILHGKGTPG
;
A
#
# COMPACT_ATOMS: atom_id res chain seq x y z
N ALA A 1 16.77 3.79 53.85
CA ALA A 1 17.02 4.49 55.13
C ALA A 1 16.01 5.60 55.42
N VAL A 2 16.24 6.89 55.08
CA VAL A 2 15.28 7.96 55.45
C VAL A 2 13.95 7.81 54.71
N LEU A 3 13.98 7.62 53.40
CA LEU A 3 12.76 7.44 52.59
C LEU A 3 11.99 6.19 53.02
N GLU A 4 12.69 5.07 53.17
CA GLU A 4 12.15 3.82 53.72
C GLU A 4 11.44 4.01 55.06
N ARG A 5 12.06 4.72 56.02
CA ARG A 5 11.46 4.99 57.33
C ARG A 5 10.19 5.85 57.23
N LEU A 6 10.15 6.79 56.28
CA LEU A 6 8.97 7.61 56.03
C LEU A 6 7.85 6.80 55.38
N THR A 7 8.19 5.93 54.42
CA THR A 7 7.26 4.99 53.79
C THR A 7 6.66 4.03 54.82
N GLU A 8 7.48 3.41 55.68
CA GLU A 8 7.04 2.55 56.80
C GLU A 8 6.07 3.26 57.74
N SER A 9 6.26 4.56 57.97
CA SER A 9 5.41 5.36 58.84
C SER A 9 4.08 5.80 58.21
N GLY A 10 3.86 5.48 56.92
CA GLY A 10 2.66 5.87 56.16
C GLY A 10 2.64 7.35 55.78
N ALA A 11 3.76 8.06 55.85
CA ALA A 11 3.84 9.47 55.51
C ALA A 11 3.87 9.67 53.98
N ARG A 12 3.04 10.58 53.45
CA ARG A 12 3.15 11.02 52.06
C ARG A 12 4.43 11.85 51.90
N THR A 13 5.36 11.34 51.10
CA THR A 13 6.69 11.93 50.92
C THR A 13 6.91 12.26 49.45
N ILE A 14 7.30 13.49 49.15
CA ILE A 14 7.82 13.88 47.85
C ILE A 14 9.31 14.17 48.03
N ALA A 15 10.15 13.44 47.30
CA ALA A 15 11.59 13.63 47.35
C ALA A 15 12.11 13.92 45.94
N THR A 16 12.79 15.05 45.76
CA THR A 16 13.51 15.37 44.53
C THR A 16 14.96 14.95 44.69
N THR A 17 15.51 14.25 43.70
CA THR A 17 16.88 13.74 43.78
C THR A 17 17.51 13.59 42.42
N HIS A 18 18.83 13.73 42.40
CA HIS A 18 19.71 13.41 41.27
C HIS A 18 20.48 12.10 41.52
N HIS A 19 20.19 11.37 42.60
CA HIS A 19 20.85 10.10 42.90
C HIS A 19 20.22 8.94 42.10
N GLY A 20 20.96 8.42 41.11
CA GLY A 20 20.52 7.29 40.29
C GLY A 20 20.12 6.04 41.08
N THR A 21 20.79 5.74 42.20
CA THR A 21 20.44 4.61 43.07
C THR A 21 19.04 4.71 43.69
N LEU A 22 18.53 5.93 43.90
CA LEU A 22 17.17 6.13 44.39
C LEU A 22 16.12 5.89 43.30
N LYS A 23 16.47 6.09 42.02
CA LYS A 23 15.60 5.74 40.89
C LYS A 23 15.38 4.23 40.83
N THR A 24 16.43 3.43 41.05
CA THR A 24 16.32 1.96 41.14
C THR A 24 15.51 1.53 42.37
N TYR A 25 15.79 2.11 43.54
CA TYR A 25 15.04 1.83 44.76
C TYR A 25 13.53 2.04 44.58
N ALA A 26 13.12 3.13 43.93
CA ALA A 26 11.72 3.43 43.66
C ALA A 26 11.05 2.46 42.67
N HIS A 27 11.82 1.71 41.88
CA HIS A 27 11.28 0.66 41.02
C HIS A 27 11.12 -0.68 41.76
N GLU A 28 12.00 -0.97 42.72
CA GLU A 28 12.04 -2.24 43.46
C GLU A 28 11.18 -2.24 44.73
N THR A 29 10.75 -1.06 45.21
CA THR A 29 10.09 -0.92 46.52
C THR A 29 8.61 -0.62 46.36
N GLU A 30 7.77 -1.51 46.89
CA GLU A 30 6.32 -1.30 46.93
C GLU A 30 5.95 -0.06 47.76
N GLY A 31 5.01 0.74 47.27
CA GLY A 31 4.59 2.00 47.92
C GLY A 31 5.54 3.19 47.67
N VAL A 32 6.54 3.03 46.80
CA VAL A 32 7.36 4.11 46.27
C VAL A 32 7.21 4.11 44.75
N GLU A 33 7.12 5.29 44.15
CA GLU A 33 6.96 5.41 42.70
C GLU A 33 7.92 6.49 42.16
N ASN A 34 8.49 6.22 40.99
CA ASN A 34 9.30 7.21 40.30
C ASN A 34 8.41 8.29 39.67
N GLY A 35 8.98 9.48 39.50
CA GLY A 35 8.38 10.48 38.64
C GLY A 35 9.41 11.47 38.19
N SER A 36 9.16 12.06 37.03
CA SER A 36 10.08 13.01 36.41
C SER A 36 9.35 14.15 35.73
N MET A 37 10.07 15.23 35.47
CA MET A 37 9.57 16.31 34.62
C MET A 37 10.09 16.05 33.21
N GLU A 38 9.18 16.02 32.26
CA GLU A 38 9.47 15.86 30.84
C GLU A 38 10.39 16.99 30.36
N PHE A 39 11.37 16.58 29.55
CA PHE A 39 12.38 17.45 28.99
C PHE A 39 12.49 17.19 27.50
N ASP A 40 12.34 18.25 26.71
CA ASP A 40 12.47 18.17 25.27
C ASP A 40 13.96 18.10 24.91
N GLN A 41 14.39 16.96 24.39
CA GLN A 41 15.78 16.71 23.98
C GLN A 41 16.18 17.54 22.75
N ALA A 42 15.24 17.81 21.83
CA ALA A 42 15.53 18.55 20.60
C ALA A 42 15.76 20.02 20.90
N THR A 43 14.91 20.61 21.75
CA THR A 43 15.07 22.03 22.13
C THR A 43 15.94 22.23 23.37
N LEU A 44 16.29 21.15 24.09
CA LEU A 44 16.97 21.13 25.40
C LEU A 44 16.28 22.08 26.39
N ARG A 45 14.95 21.96 26.52
CA ARG A 45 14.12 22.81 27.38
C ARG A 45 13.15 21.95 28.21
N PRO A 46 12.85 22.35 29.46
CA PRO A 46 11.81 21.68 30.24
C PRO A 46 10.43 21.95 29.62
N THR A 47 9.61 20.93 29.50
CA THR A 47 8.19 21.09 29.10
C THR A 47 7.29 21.35 30.31
N TYR A 48 7.83 21.18 31.53
CA TYR A 48 7.13 21.29 32.81
C TYR A 48 5.94 20.33 32.96
N ARG A 49 5.91 19.24 32.20
CA ARG A 49 4.93 18.16 32.35
C ARG A 49 5.49 17.09 33.29
N TYR A 50 4.71 16.69 34.29
CA TYR A 50 5.07 15.59 35.17
C TYR A 50 4.74 14.24 34.50
N GLN A 51 5.68 13.31 34.52
CA GLN A 51 5.52 11.93 34.09
C GLN A 51 5.61 11.02 35.33
N GLU A 52 4.49 10.35 35.62
CA GLU A 52 4.35 9.38 36.70
C GLU A 52 4.94 8.02 36.29
N GLY A 53 5.58 7.32 37.22
CA GLY A 53 6.21 6.02 36.98
C GLY A 53 7.53 6.06 36.21
N VAL A 54 7.82 7.15 35.49
CA VAL A 54 8.99 7.25 34.61
C VAL A 54 10.17 7.93 35.34
N PRO A 55 11.31 7.22 35.53
CA PRO A 55 12.53 7.84 36.03
C PRO A 55 13.14 8.74 34.97
N GLY A 56 13.33 10.02 35.28
CA GLY A 56 13.88 10.96 34.31
C GLY A 56 15.36 10.72 34.04
N SER A 57 15.80 10.91 32.81
CA SER A 57 17.22 10.90 32.42
C SER A 57 17.96 12.20 32.84
N SER A 58 19.28 12.10 32.96
CA SER A 58 20.16 13.21 33.37
C SER A 58 20.78 13.89 32.14
N TYR A 59 20.29 15.06 31.75
CA TYR A 59 20.77 15.79 30.55
C TYR A 59 21.99 16.70 30.78
N ALA A 60 22.78 16.43 31.81
CA ALA A 60 23.82 17.36 32.28
C ALA A 60 24.90 17.59 31.21
N PHE A 61 25.28 16.56 30.46
CA PHE A 61 26.32 16.65 29.43
C PHE A 61 25.82 17.34 28.15
N GLU A 62 24.57 17.10 27.77
CA GLU A 62 23.90 17.69 26.60
C GLU A 62 23.70 19.19 26.81
N ILE A 63 23.27 19.58 28.01
CA ILE A 63 23.16 20.99 28.41
C ILE A 63 24.54 21.64 28.43
N ALA A 64 25.54 20.98 29.02
CA ALA A 64 26.91 21.47 29.08
C ALA A 64 27.51 21.69 27.67
N LYS A 65 27.26 20.76 26.74
CA LYS A 65 27.66 20.90 25.33
C LYS A 65 26.99 22.10 24.66
N ARG A 66 25.68 22.29 24.88
CA ARG A 66 24.94 23.45 24.36
C ARG A 66 25.47 24.78 24.93
N MET A 67 25.94 24.77 26.18
CA MET A 67 26.57 25.93 26.81
C MET A 67 27.97 26.24 26.26
N GLY A 68 28.50 25.43 25.34
CA GLY A 68 29.78 25.65 24.66
C GLY A 68 30.98 25.07 25.40
N LEU A 69 30.78 24.12 26.32
CA LEU A 69 31.88 23.39 26.94
C LEU A 69 32.58 22.51 25.89
N ASN A 70 33.91 22.47 25.96
CA ASN A 70 34.75 21.73 25.03
C ASN A 70 34.51 20.21 25.15
N ASP A 71 34.44 19.52 24.00
CA ASP A 71 34.12 18.09 23.93
C ASP A 71 35.15 17.21 24.68
N ASP A 72 36.45 17.53 24.64
CA ASP A 72 37.50 16.79 25.37
C ASP A 72 37.29 16.87 26.90
N LEU A 73 36.80 18.02 27.39
CA LEU A 73 36.49 18.22 28.80
C LEU A 73 35.25 17.43 29.21
N LEU A 74 34.23 17.39 28.35
CA LEU A 74 33.02 16.59 28.57
C LEU A 74 33.33 15.10 28.59
N GLU A 75 34.17 14.63 27.67
CA GLU A 75 34.60 13.23 27.60
C GLU A 75 35.41 12.84 28.84
N ARG A 76 36.33 13.69 29.28
CA ARG A 76 37.06 13.49 30.54
C ARG A 76 36.13 13.47 31.75
N ALA A 77 35.09 14.31 31.77
CA ALA A 77 34.10 14.33 32.84
C ALA A 77 33.24 13.06 32.87
N ARG A 78 32.86 12.50 31.70
CA ARG A 78 32.18 11.18 31.62
C ARG A 78 33.03 10.07 32.20
N ASN A 79 34.32 10.04 31.84
CA ASN A 79 35.26 9.03 32.37
C ASN A 79 35.42 9.12 33.89
N LEU A 80 35.39 10.33 34.46
CA LEU A 80 35.46 10.56 35.91
C LEU A 80 34.15 10.21 36.66
N ALA A 81 32.99 10.37 36.02
CA ALA A 81 31.68 10.07 36.61
C ALA A 81 31.45 8.57 36.88
N GLY A 82 32.25 7.71 36.24
CA GLY A 82 32.24 6.26 36.40
C GLY A 82 31.32 5.57 35.38
N THR A 83 31.86 4.57 34.71
CA THR A 83 31.24 3.88 33.56
C THR A 83 29.86 3.30 33.86
N GLN A 84 29.64 2.75 35.05
CA GLN A 84 28.37 2.11 35.41
C GLN A 84 27.21 3.10 35.59
N LYS A 85 27.49 4.30 36.11
CA LYS A 85 26.46 5.35 36.28
C LYS A 85 26.05 5.92 34.93
N THR A 86 27.04 6.22 34.08
CA THR A 86 26.79 6.73 32.73
C THR A 86 26.02 5.72 31.88
N ALA A 87 26.38 4.44 31.91
CA ALA A 87 25.67 3.40 31.15
C ALA A 87 24.18 3.27 31.52
N MET A 88 23.83 3.43 32.81
CA MET A 88 22.42 3.41 33.24
C MET A 88 21.66 4.65 32.72
N GLU A 89 22.28 5.84 32.78
CA GLU A 89 21.67 7.07 32.27
C GLU A 89 21.46 7.02 30.75
N ASP A 90 22.42 6.47 30.01
CA ASP A 90 22.33 6.26 28.56
C ASP A 90 21.20 5.27 28.21
N LEU A 91 21.03 4.19 28.98
CA LEU A 91 19.93 3.26 28.81
C LEU A 91 18.57 3.94 29.03
N ILE A 92 18.41 4.70 30.13
CA ILE A 92 17.16 5.41 30.41
C ILE A 92 16.84 6.40 29.29
N SER A 93 17.82 7.18 28.84
CA SER A 93 17.66 8.12 27.71
C SER A 93 17.26 7.40 26.41
N THR A 94 17.86 6.24 26.13
CA THR A 94 17.50 5.42 24.97
C THR A 94 16.08 4.87 25.07
N PHE A 95 15.66 4.43 26.26
CA PHE A 95 14.29 3.96 26.50
C PHE A 95 13.27 5.10 26.36
N GLU A 96 13.54 6.28 26.92
CA GLU A 96 12.69 7.46 26.75
C GLU A 96 12.53 7.80 25.26
N LYS A 97 13.65 7.83 24.51
CA LYS A 97 13.62 8.13 23.07
C LYS A 97 12.82 7.10 22.28
N ARG A 98 13.01 5.81 22.55
CA ARG A 98 12.24 4.73 21.89
C ARG A 98 10.76 4.78 22.24
N THR A 99 10.43 5.09 23.50
CA THR A 99 9.04 5.23 23.95
C THR A 99 8.36 6.35 23.20
N GLN A 100 9.00 7.52 23.11
CA GLN A 100 8.47 8.65 22.34
C GLN A 100 8.28 8.29 20.86
N GLN A 101 9.26 7.64 20.23
CA GLN A 101 9.16 7.20 18.84
C GLN A 101 7.99 6.24 18.62
N LEU A 102 7.81 5.27 19.52
CA LEU A 102 6.68 4.33 19.45
C LEU A 102 5.33 5.02 19.65
N GLU A 103 5.25 6.02 20.53
CA GLU A 103 4.03 6.81 20.71
C GLU A 103 3.67 7.60 19.44
N ASP A 104 4.66 8.22 18.80
CA ASP A 104 4.47 8.95 17.54
C ASP A 104 4.05 8.00 16.40
N GLU A 105 4.71 6.84 16.28
CA GLU A 105 4.37 5.80 15.30
C GLU A 105 2.96 5.23 15.54
N LEU A 106 2.58 4.95 16.78
CA LEU A 106 1.24 4.49 17.14
C LEU A 106 0.17 5.53 16.80
N TYR A 107 0.47 6.82 16.99
CA TYR A 107 -0.43 7.90 16.63
C TYR A 107 -0.67 7.96 15.12
N GLU A 108 0.40 7.95 14.32
CA GLU A 108 0.27 7.98 12.85
C GLU A 108 -0.38 6.69 12.30
N ALA A 109 -0.05 5.52 12.86
CA ALA A 109 -0.68 4.26 12.49
C ALA A 109 -2.19 4.25 12.75
N ARG A 110 -2.63 4.77 13.91
CA ARG A 110 -4.07 4.91 14.21
C ARG A 110 -4.77 5.82 13.21
N LYS A 111 -4.18 6.97 12.92
CA LYS A 111 -4.73 7.93 11.95
C LYS A 111 -4.79 7.37 10.53
N ALA A 112 -3.77 6.60 10.12
CA ALA A 112 -3.78 5.91 8.83
C ALA A 112 -4.89 4.85 8.78
N ARG A 113 -5.06 4.08 9.86
CA ARG A 113 -6.11 3.06 9.96
C ARG A 113 -7.50 3.67 9.88
N GLU A 114 -7.78 4.74 10.61
CA GLU A 114 -9.08 5.44 10.58
C GLU A 114 -9.41 5.96 9.17
N LYS A 115 -8.41 6.46 8.43
CA LYS A 115 -8.61 6.88 7.04
C LYS A 115 -8.93 5.71 6.12
N ALA A 116 -8.18 4.61 6.24
CA ALA A 116 -8.40 3.42 5.44
C ALA A 116 -9.79 2.81 5.69
N GLU A 117 -10.21 2.72 6.96
CA GLU A 117 -11.54 2.25 7.34
C GLU A 117 -12.65 3.14 6.76
N ALA A 118 -12.48 4.47 6.81
CA ALA A 118 -13.44 5.41 6.23
C ALA A 118 -13.51 5.33 4.69
N GLU A 119 -12.37 5.11 4.03
CA GLU A 119 -12.30 4.93 2.58
C GLU A 119 -12.93 3.60 2.14
N GLN A 120 -12.67 2.53 2.88
CA GLN A 120 -13.28 1.22 2.66
C GLN A 120 -14.81 1.30 2.75
N GLN A 121 -15.35 1.93 3.79
CA GLN A 121 -16.82 2.10 3.94
C GLN A 121 -17.41 2.87 2.76
N ARG A 122 -16.77 3.95 2.31
CA ARG A 122 -17.22 4.70 1.12
C ARG A 122 -17.19 3.85 -0.15
N TYR A 123 -16.18 2.99 -0.28
CA TYR A 123 -16.07 2.11 -1.43
C TYR A 123 -17.17 1.05 -1.41
N GLU A 124 -17.44 0.43 -0.27
CA GLU A 124 -18.53 -0.54 -0.07
C GLU A 124 -19.90 0.08 -0.37
N GLU A 125 -20.18 1.28 0.15
CA GLU A 125 -21.41 2.02 -0.16
C GLU A 125 -21.55 2.32 -1.66
N LYS A 126 -20.45 2.69 -2.32
CA LYS A 126 -20.43 2.98 -3.75
C LYS A 126 -20.68 1.72 -4.58
N VAL A 127 -20.07 0.58 -4.21
CA VAL A 127 -20.31 -0.71 -4.86
C VAL A 127 -21.78 -1.10 -4.73
N GLN A 128 -22.35 -1.04 -3.52
CA GLN A 128 -23.77 -1.36 -3.31
C GLN A 128 -24.70 -0.45 -4.13
N THR A 129 -24.37 0.84 -4.22
CA THR A 129 -25.14 1.79 -5.03
C THR A 129 -25.07 1.43 -6.52
N LEU A 130 -23.87 1.14 -7.03
CA LEU A 130 -23.67 0.74 -8.42
C LEU A 130 -24.35 -0.58 -8.76
N GLU A 131 -24.34 -1.56 -7.85
CA GLU A 131 -25.05 -2.82 -8.03
C GLU A 131 -26.56 -2.61 -8.12
N LYS A 132 -27.10 -1.76 -7.25
CA LYS A 132 -28.53 -1.40 -7.29
C LYS A 132 -28.90 -0.67 -8.59
N GLU A 133 -28.11 0.32 -8.99
CA GLU A 133 -28.31 1.04 -10.26
C GLU A 133 -28.21 0.12 -11.47
N ARG A 134 -27.26 -0.82 -11.47
CA ARG A 134 -27.13 -1.85 -12.51
C ARG A 134 -28.39 -2.71 -12.59
N ASP A 135 -28.90 -3.16 -11.47
CA ASP A 135 -30.08 -4.04 -11.43
C ASP A 135 -31.35 -3.29 -11.87
N GLU A 136 -31.51 -2.04 -11.43
CA GLU A 136 -32.60 -1.15 -11.89
C GLU A 136 -32.51 -0.91 -13.41
N PHE A 137 -31.32 -0.62 -13.93
CA PHE A 137 -31.10 -0.43 -15.37
C PHE A 137 -31.37 -1.70 -16.18
N ARG A 138 -30.93 -2.86 -15.68
CA ARG A 138 -31.18 -4.16 -16.32
C ARG A 138 -32.68 -4.47 -16.37
N GLN A 139 -33.41 -4.20 -15.29
CA GLN A 139 -34.85 -4.40 -15.25
C GLN A 139 -35.57 -3.47 -16.23
N GLN A 140 -35.22 -2.19 -16.27
CA GLN A 140 -35.78 -1.23 -17.23
C GLN A 140 -35.50 -1.64 -18.69
N ALA A 141 -34.30 -2.12 -18.98
CA ALA A 141 -33.94 -2.59 -20.32
C ALA A 141 -34.76 -3.82 -20.74
N LEU A 142 -35.00 -4.76 -19.81
CA LEU A 142 -35.87 -5.93 -20.06
C LEU A 142 -37.32 -5.53 -20.31
N GLU A 143 -37.88 -4.63 -19.49
CA GLU A 143 -39.25 -4.13 -19.67
C GLU A 143 -39.43 -3.37 -21.00
N GLU A 144 -38.43 -2.60 -21.42
CA GLU A 144 -38.45 -1.93 -22.73
C GLU A 144 -38.37 -2.93 -23.87
N ALA A 145 -37.50 -3.94 -23.77
CA ALA A 145 -37.36 -4.99 -24.77
C ALA A 145 -38.66 -5.79 -24.95
N GLU A 146 -39.31 -6.19 -23.85
CA GLU A 146 -40.62 -6.86 -23.89
C GLU A 146 -41.66 -6.00 -24.59
N ARG A 147 -41.72 -4.70 -24.27
CA ARG A 147 -42.67 -3.77 -24.90
C ARG A 147 -42.45 -3.64 -26.40
N ILE A 148 -41.19 -3.57 -26.86
CA ILE A 148 -40.84 -3.51 -28.28
C ILE A 148 -41.29 -4.79 -28.99
N VAL A 149 -41.06 -5.96 -28.38
CA VAL A 149 -41.47 -7.26 -28.93
C VAL A 149 -42.99 -7.37 -29.02
N ASP A 150 -43.72 -6.94 -27.99
CA ASP A 150 -45.18 -6.95 -27.99
C ASP A 150 -45.76 -6.00 -29.03
N GLU A 151 -45.20 -4.80 -29.19
CA GLU A 151 -45.60 -3.86 -30.24
C GLU A 151 -45.34 -4.42 -31.64
N ALA A 152 -44.17 -5.04 -31.85
CA ALA A 152 -43.83 -5.70 -33.11
C ALA A 152 -44.81 -6.84 -33.42
N ASN A 153 -45.12 -7.69 -32.44
CA ASN A 153 -46.09 -8.78 -32.59
C ASN A 153 -47.50 -8.27 -32.93
N ALA A 154 -47.96 -7.22 -32.24
CA ALA A 154 -49.26 -6.61 -32.51
C ALA A 154 -49.35 -6.02 -33.93
N ARG A 155 -48.27 -5.36 -34.40
CA ARG A 155 -48.18 -4.87 -35.78
C ARG A 155 -48.22 -6.03 -36.79
N ILE A 156 -47.45 -7.10 -36.55
CA ILE A 156 -47.46 -8.31 -37.40
C ILE A 156 -48.86 -8.91 -37.48
N GLU A 157 -49.57 -9.06 -36.36
CA GLU A 157 -50.93 -9.61 -36.36
C GLU A 157 -51.94 -8.74 -37.10
N ASN A 158 -51.87 -7.42 -36.92
CA ASN A 158 -52.73 -6.50 -37.67
C ASN A 158 -52.45 -6.58 -39.18
N THR A 159 -51.18 -6.60 -39.60
CA THR A 159 -50.82 -6.77 -41.01
C THR A 159 -51.30 -8.11 -41.57
N ILE A 160 -51.18 -9.21 -40.82
CA ILE A 160 -51.71 -10.53 -41.23
C ILE A 160 -53.23 -10.49 -41.38
N ARG A 161 -53.93 -9.79 -40.48
CA ARG A 161 -55.39 -9.63 -40.53
C ARG A 161 -55.81 -8.83 -41.77
N GLU A 162 -55.16 -7.70 -42.04
CA GLU A 162 -55.38 -6.89 -43.24
C GLU A 162 -55.15 -7.69 -44.53
N ILE A 163 -54.07 -8.48 -44.60
CA ILE A 163 -53.77 -9.37 -45.73
C ILE A 163 -54.85 -10.46 -45.90
N LYS A 164 -55.35 -11.04 -44.79
CA LYS A 164 -56.42 -12.06 -44.81
C LYS A 164 -57.75 -11.48 -45.27
N GLU A 165 -58.12 -10.31 -44.77
CA GLU A 165 -59.38 -9.62 -45.09
C GLU A 165 -59.39 -9.09 -46.53
N ALA A 166 -58.23 -8.71 -47.08
CA ALA A 166 -58.11 -8.26 -48.46
C ALA A 166 -58.34 -9.36 -49.53
N GLN A 167 -58.46 -10.64 -49.15
CA GLN A 167 -58.86 -11.77 -50.01
C GLN A 167 -58.28 -11.78 -51.45
N ALA A 168 -57.02 -11.40 -51.65
CA ALA A 168 -56.40 -11.45 -52.96
C ALA A 168 -55.50 -12.70 -53.09
N GLU A 169 -55.94 -13.70 -53.86
CA GLU A 169 -55.12 -14.84 -54.32
C GLU A 169 -54.05 -14.41 -55.35
N SER A 170 -53.36 -13.31 -55.10
CA SER A 170 -52.22 -12.87 -55.90
C SER A 170 -50.95 -13.54 -55.38
N GLU A 171 -50.03 -13.90 -56.29
CA GLU A 171 -48.70 -14.40 -55.92
C GLU A 171 -47.95 -13.40 -55.00
N ALA A 172 -48.18 -12.09 -55.17
CA ALA A 172 -47.65 -11.06 -54.28
C ALA A 172 -48.15 -11.19 -52.82
N THR A 173 -49.38 -11.66 -52.61
CA THR A 173 -49.97 -11.89 -51.28
C THR A 173 -49.37 -13.13 -50.60
N LYS A 174 -49.08 -14.18 -51.37
CA LYS A 174 -48.39 -15.37 -50.86
C LYS A 174 -46.94 -15.06 -50.48
N GLU A 175 -46.24 -14.29 -51.30
CA GLU A 175 -44.86 -13.89 -51.04
C GLU A 175 -44.77 -12.95 -49.82
N ALA A 176 -45.72 -12.03 -49.67
CA ALA A 176 -45.83 -11.18 -48.49
C ALA A 176 -46.10 -11.99 -47.20
N ARG A 177 -46.95 -13.02 -47.26
CA ARG A 177 -47.15 -13.95 -46.13
C ARG A 177 -45.87 -14.70 -45.76
N ARG A 178 -45.15 -15.21 -46.77
CA ARG A 178 -43.92 -15.96 -46.54
C ARG A 178 -42.84 -15.11 -45.88
N ARG A 179 -42.64 -13.86 -46.36
CA ARG A 179 -41.71 -12.91 -45.72
C ARG A 179 -42.09 -12.57 -44.28
N LEU A 180 -43.39 -12.48 -43.97
CA LEU A 180 -43.86 -12.24 -42.61
C LEU A 180 -43.62 -13.45 -41.70
N GLU A 181 -43.82 -14.67 -42.20
CA GLU A 181 -43.50 -15.90 -41.45
C GLU A 181 -42.00 -16.04 -41.22
N ASP A 182 -41.18 -15.79 -42.24
CA ASP A 182 -39.71 -15.82 -42.14
C ASP A 182 -39.19 -14.76 -41.15
N TYR A 183 -39.74 -13.54 -41.17
CA TYR A 183 -39.38 -12.49 -40.22
C TYR A 183 -39.81 -12.83 -38.78
N LYS A 184 -40.94 -13.53 -38.62
CA LYS A 184 -41.42 -13.98 -37.31
C LYS A 184 -40.55 -15.09 -36.73
N ALA A 185 -40.01 -15.96 -37.58
CA ALA A 185 -39.05 -16.99 -37.18
C ALA A 185 -37.69 -16.38 -36.78
N ASP A 186 -37.15 -15.44 -37.58
CA ASP A 186 -35.90 -14.72 -37.29
C ASP A 186 -35.97 -13.94 -35.96
N LEU A 187 -37.10 -13.29 -35.68
CA LEU A 187 -37.31 -12.62 -34.39
C LEU A 187 -37.38 -13.58 -33.20
N HIS A 188 -37.88 -14.81 -33.40
CA HIS A 188 -37.94 -15.81 -32.34
C HIS A 188 -36.56 -16.39 -32.03
N GLU A 189 -35.77 -16.65 -33.06
CA GLU A 189 -34.39 -17.13 -32.96
C GLU A 189 -33.49 -16.08 -32.27
N ARG A 190 -33.58 -14.81 -32.70
CA ARG A 190 -32.85 -13.70 -32.06
C ARG A 190 -33.26 -13.45 -30.60
N ARG A 191 -34.50 -13.77 -30.23
CA ARG A 191 -34.98 -13.66 -28.85
C ARG A 191 -34.42 -14.80 -27.98
N GLU A 192 -34.30 -16.00 -28.53
CA GLU A 192 -33.68 -17.14 -27.84
C GLU A 192 -32.18 -16.93 -27.65
N GLU A 193 -31.48 -16.39 -28.67
CA GLU A 193 -30.06 -16.01 -28.57
C GLU A 193 -29.83 -14.89 -27.54
N ALA A 194 -30.66 -13.83 -27.55
CA ALA A 194 -30.53 -12.76 -26.56
C ALA A 194 -30.87 -13.22 -25.13
N ALA A 195 -31.74 -14.22 -24.98
CA ALA A 195 -32.05 -14.82 -23.68
C ALA A 195 -30.90 -15.72 -23.19
N SER A 196 -30.22 -16.46 -24.09
CA SER A 196 -29.02 -17.22 -23.73
C SER A 196 -27.85 -16.31 -23.37
N ASP A 197 -27.66 -15.20 -24.08
CA ASP A 197 -26.60 -14.21 -23.77
C ASP A 197 -26.86 -13.46 -22.45
N ALA A 198 -28.14 -13.30 -22.08
CA ALA A 198 -28.53 -12.75 -20.79
C ALA A 198 -28.33 -13.75 -19.62
N GLU A 199 -28.33 -15.06 -19.89
CA GLU A 199 -27.92 -16.09 -18.92
C GLU A 199 -26.39 -16.31 -18.89
N GLU A 200 -25.70 -16.06 -20.02
CA GLU A 200 -24.23 -16.07 -20.18
C GLU A 200 -23.56 -14.74 -19.83
N THR A 201 -24.31 -13.73 -19.34
CA THR A 201 -23.65 -12.61 -18.67
C THR A 201 -22.85 -13.22 -17.52
N PRO A 202 -21.52 -13.06 -17.45
CA PRO A 202 -20.73 -13.77 -16.47
C PRO A 202 -21.31 -13.43 -15.11
N ARG A 203 -21.92 -14.42 -14.45
CA ARG A 203 -22.10 -14.38 -13.01
C ARG A 203 -20.72 -14.03 -12.51
N ALA A 204 -20.57 -12.87 -11.90
CA ALA A 204 -19.40 -12.56 -11.10
C ALA A 204 -19.38 -13.62 -9.99
N GLN A 205 -18.81 -14.78 -10.31
CA GLN A 205 -18.43 -15.81 -9.37
C GLN A 205 -17.18 -15.25 -8.71
N GLY A 206 -17.41 -14.54 -7.60
CA GLY A 206 -16.46 -14.60 -6.51
C GLY A 206 -16.23 -16.06 -6.15
N ASP A 207 -14.95 -16.39 -6.02
CA ASP A 207 -14.35 -17.59 -5.44
C ASP A 207 -14.64 -18.97 -6.05
N GLY A 208 -13.59 -19.52 -6.68
CA GLY A 208 -13.24 -20.94 -6.53
C GLY A 208 -13.91 -21.95 -7.48
N GLY A 209 -13.53 -21.96 -8.76
CA GLY A 209 -13.87 -23.03 -9.71
C GLY A 209 -12.85 -23.08 -10.87
N PRO A 210 -12.52 -24.28 -11.38
CA PRO A 210 -11.21 -24.57 -12.00
C PRO A 210 -11.04 -23.82 -13.32
N ARG A 211 -10.07 -22.91 -13.38
CA ARG A 211 -9.71 -22.21 -14.61
C ARG A 211 -8.72 -23.06 -15.40
N THR A 212 -8.99 -23.13 -16.69
CA THR A 212 -8.29 -23.95 -17.68
C THR A 212 -6.79 -23.78 -17.58
N ALA A 213 -6.07 -24.90 -17.47
CA ALA A 213 -4.62 -24.95 -17.52
C ALA A 213 -4.11 -24.15 -18.73
N PRO A 214 -2.99 -23.42 -18.60
CA PRO A 214 -2.38 -22.69 -19.70
C PRO A 214 -2.23 -23.61 -20.90
N THR A 215 -2.61 -23.12 -22.08
CA THR A 215 -2.62 -23.89 -23.33
C THR A 215 -1.23 -24.40 -23.76
N GLU A 216 -0.17 -23.95 -23.07
CA GLU A 216 1.21 -24.39 -23.17
C GLU A 216 1.86 -24.37 -21.77
N PRO A 217 2.80 -25.27 -21.45
CA PRO A 217 3.47 -25.27 -20.15
C PRO A 217 4.25 -23.97 -19.93
N ILE A 218 4.09 -23.37 -18.74
CA ILE A 218 4.87 -22.21 -18.29
C ILE A 218 6.25 -22.70 -17.86
N GLU A 219 7.31 -22.04 -18.32
CA GLU A 219 8.70 -22.34 -17.98
C GLU A 219 9.34 -21.21 -17.15
N GLU A 220 10.47 -21.50 -16.51
CA GLU A 220 11.27 -20.50 -15.79
C GLU A 220 11.75 -19.42 -16.77
N GLY A 221 11.62 -18.15 -16.39
CA GLY A 221 11.92 -16.99 -17.23
C GLY A 221 10.75 -16.48 -18.09
N ASP A 222 9.60 -17.15 -18.08
CA ASP A 222 8.41 -16.65 -18.80
C ASP A 222 7.84 -15.39 -18.14
N GLN A 223 7.38 -14.44 -18.96
CA GLN A 223 6.54 -13.34 -18.50
C GLN A 223 5.09 -13.77 -18.42
N VAL A 224 4.54 -13.73 -17.22
CA VAL A 224 3.20 -14.16 -16.89
C VAL A 224 2.43 -13.04 -16.19
N VAL A 225 1.10 -13.10 -16.30
CA VAL A 225 0.18 -12.25 -15.55
C VAL A 225 -0.56 -13.11 -14.54
N VAL A 226 -0.71 -12.60 -13.32
CA VAL A 226 -1.46 -13.25 -12.23
C VAL A 226 -2.92 -12.80 -12.28
N ASP A 227 -3.87 -13.75 -12.36
CA ASP A 227 -5.34 -13.53 -12.30
C ASP A 227 -5.85 -12.37 -13.18
N ASP A 228 -5.44 -12.32 -14.45
CA ASP A 228 -5.83 -11.27 -15.41
C ASP A 228 -5.42 -9.84 -15.02
N GLY A 229 -4.42 -9.69 -14.15
CA GLY A 229 -3.84 -8.40 -13.79
C GLY A 229 -3.17 -7.66 -14.96
N SER A 230 -2.88 -6.37 -14.79
CA SER A 230 -2.24 -5.57 -15.85
C SER A 230 -0.71 -5.63 -15.85
N THR A 231 -0.10 -6.32 -14.90
CA THR A 231 1.35 -6.30 -14.67
C THR A 231 1.96 -7.65 -15.00
N ALA A 232 2.80 -7.67 -16.04
CA ALA A 232 3.63 -8.82 -16.36
C ALA A 232 4.74 -8.98 -15.32
N VAL A 233 4.89 -10.20 -14.81
CA VAL A 233 5.91 -10.61 -13.84
C VAL A 233 6.68 -11.79 -14.40
N GLU A 234 7.95 -11.92 -14.03
CA GLU A 234 8.79 -13.04 -14.50
C GLU A 234 8.71 -14.21 -13.53
N VAL A 235 8.67 -15.42 -14.08
CA VAL A 235 8.77 -16.67 -13.30
C VAL A 235 10.23 -16.94 -12.95
N GLU A 236 10.54 -16.95 -11.66
CA GLU A 236 11.90 -17.19 -11.14
C GLU A 236 12.20 -18.69 -11.01
N GLU A 237 11.23 -19.46 -10.52
CA GLU A 237 11.38 -20.88 -10.22
C GLU A 237 10.01 -21.56 -10.21
N ILE A 238 9.91 -22.82 -10.64
CA ILE A 238 8.66 -23.61 -10.56
C ILE A 238 8.91 -24.85 -9.71
N GLU A 239 8.27 -24.92 -8.54
CA GLU A 239 8.32 -26.06 -7.63
C GLU A 239 6.91 -26.54 -7.26
N ASP A 240 6.69 -27.85 -7.26
CA ASP A 240 5.45 -28.48 -6.78
C ASP A 240 4.11 -27.93 -7.37
N GLY A 241 4.15 -27.40 -8.60
CA GLY A 241 2.97 -26.86 -9.28
C GLY A 241 2.63 -25.41 -8.92
N GLU A 242 3.51 -24.74 -8.18
CA GLU A 242 3.49 -23.31 -7.90
C GLU A 242 4.71 -22.65 -8.55
N ALA A 243 4.51 -21.45 -9.11
CA ALA A 243 5.60 -20.64 -9.62
C ALA A 243 5.94 -19.54 -8.62
N ARG A 244 7.22 -19.31 -8.41
CA ARG A 244 7.71 -18.12 -7.71
C ARG A 244 7.81 -16.98 -8.72
N VAL A 245 7.05 -15.92 -8.50
CA VAL A 245 7.04 -14.75 -9.39
C VAL A 245 7.54 -13.52 -8.65
N VAL A 246 8.28 -12.67 -9.37
CA VAL A 246 8.87 -11.45 -8.83
C VAL A 246 8.14 -10.23 -9.38
N MET A 247 7.59 -9.42 -8.49
CA MET A 247 7.02 -8.11 -8.81
C MET A 247 7.82 -7.03 -8.08
N GLY A 248 8.80 -6.45 -8.76
CA GLY A 248 9.74 -5.50 -8.14
C GLY A 248 10.59 -6.18 -7.07
N SER A 249 10.42 -5.83 -5.79
CA SER A 249 11.12 -6.43 -4.65
C SER A 249 10.32 -7.53 -3.94
N MET A 250 9.06 -7.76 -4.34
CA MET A 250 8.17 -8.71 -3.70
C MET A 250 8.19 -10.05 -4.43
N HIS A 251 8.42 -11.13 -3.67
CA HIS A 251 8.42 -12.51 -4.18
C HIS A 251 7.14 -13.19 -3.70
N MET A 252 6.43 -13.86 -4.59
CA MET A 252 5.17 -14.55 -4.26
C MET A 252 5.14 -15.94 -4.88
N HIS A 253 4.55 -16.90 -4.17
CA HIS A 253 4.22 -18.22 -4.73
C HIS A 253 2.80 -18.18 -5.30
N VAL A 254 2.66 -18.50 -6.57
CA VAL A 254 1.40 -18.45 -7.30
C VAL A 254 1.17 -19.79 -8.00
N PRO A 255 0.03 -20.47 -7.75
CA PRO A 255 -0.36 -21.66 -8.48
C PRO A 255 -0.35 -21.44 -10.00
N LEU A 256 0.15 -22.41 -10.77
CA LEU A 256 0.30 -22.28 -12.24
C LEU A 256 -1.02 -22.03 -12.97
N ASP A 257 -2.16 -22.44 -12.41
CA ASP A 257 -3.51 -22.21 -12.95
C ASP A 257 -4.01 -20.76 -12.78
N ARG A 258 -3.28 -19.93 -12.03
CA ARG A 258 -3.52 -18.48 -11.88
C ARG A 258 -2.59 -17.63 -12.74
N LEU A 259 -1.73 -18.26 -13.54
CA LEU A 259 -0.74 -17.60 -14.38
C LEU A 259 -1.12 -17.72 -15.86
N THR A 260 -1.07 -16.59 -16.57
CA THR A 260 -1.28 -16.54 -18.01
C THR A 260 -0.03 -15.98 -18.67
N ARG A 261 0.62 -16.77 -19.55
CA ARG A 261 1.79 -16.29 -20.33
C ARG A 261 1.37 -15.15 -21.25
N VAL A 262 2.19 -14.10 -21.32
CA VAL A 262 1.95 -12.97 -22.23
C VAL A 262 3.05 -12.95 -23.28
N ASP A 263 2.68 -13.14 -24.55
CA ASP A 263 3.62 -13.00 -25.68
C ASP A 263 3.87 -11.49 -25.95
N GLY A 264 4.90 -10.92 -25.31
CA GLY A 264 5.41 -9.57 -25.54
C GLY A 264 6.73 -9.58 -26.34
N PRO A 265 7.10 -8.50 -27.05
CA PRO A 265 8.20 -8.52 -28.03
C PRO A 265 9.53 -8.87 -27.36
N SER A 266 10.10 -9.98 -27.83
CA SER A 266 11.50 -10.35 -27.61
C SER A 266 12.39 -9.17 -27.98
N ARG A 267 13.04 -8.55 -26.99
CA ARG A 267 14.12 -7.59 -27.29
C ARG A 267 15.26 -8.38 -27.91
N GLU A 268 15.50 -8.03 -29.17
CA GLU A 268 16.61 -8.51 -29.97
C GLU A 268 17.91 -8.43 -29.19
N SER A 269 18.62 -9.55 -29.23
CA SER A 269 20.02 -9.70 -28.88
C SER A 269 20.88 -8.67 -29.62
N GLU A 270 21.36 -7.65 -28.91
CA GLU A 270 22.58 -6.97 -29.31
C GLU A 270 23.77 -7.73 -28.74
N GLU A 271 24.41 -8.50 -29.61
CA GLU A 271 25.75 -9.02 -29.38
C GLU A 271 26.73 -7.86 -29.20
N GLN A 272 27.17 -7.61 -27.97
CA GLN A 272 28.53 -7.11 -27.74
C GLN A 272 29.42 -8.25 -27.27
N THR A 273 30.31 -8.61 -28.19
CA THR A 273 31.36 -9.61 -28.05
C THR A 273 32.33 -9.27 -26.93
N GLY A 274 32.56 -10.23 -26.04
CA GLY A 274 33.91 -10.59 -25.60
C GLY A 274 34.33 -10.22 -24.18
N GLY A 275 34.21 -11.20 -23.29
CA GLY A 275 35.38 -11.65 -22.53
C GLY A 275 35.48 -11.26 -21.06
N GLY A 276 35.34 -12.27 -20.20
CA GLY A 276 36.06 -12.36 -18.93
C GLY A 276 35.37 -11.68 -17.76
N THR A 277 35.33 -12.41 -16.64
CA THR A 277 35.20 -11.91 -15.27
C THR A 277 35.66 -10.46 -15.11
N ASP A 278 34.73 -9.58 -14.78
CA ASP A 278 34.91 -8.57 -13.75
C ASP A 278 33.54 -8.10 -13.26
N MET A 279 33.34 -8.17 -11.94
CA MET A 279 32.32 -7.39 -11.27
C MET A 279 32.62 -5.92 -11.52
N ALA A 280 32.01 -5.35 -12.55
CA ALA A 280 31.89 -3.90 -12.67
C ALA A 280 30.90 -3.46 -11.60
N ALA A 281 31.45 -3.10 -10.45
CA ALA A 281 30.81 -2.25 -9.47
C ALA A 281 30.00 -1.18 -10.20
N LEU A 282 28.71 -1.07 -9.88
CA LEU A 282 27.98 0.16 -10.17
C LEU A 282 28.82 1.30 -9.59
N GLU A 283 29.47 2.09 -10.45
CA GLU A 283 30.07 3.35 -10.05
C GLU A 283 28.93 4.33 -9.73
N ALA A 284 28.27 4.11 -8.59
CA ALA A 284 27.40 5.11 -7.99
C ALA A 284 28.27 6.33 -7.70
N ARG A 285 28.12 7.37 -8.52
CA ARG A 285 28.83 8.63 -8.30
C ARG A 285 28.33 9.20 -6.98
N PRO A 286 29.19 9.48 -5.99
CA PRO A 286 28.74 9.96 -4.68
C PRO A 286 28.27 11.42 -4.71
N SER A 287 28.09 12.02 -5.90
CA SER A 287 27.65 13.41 -6.01
C SER A 287 26.75 13.68 -7.21
N ILE A 288 25.83 14.62 -7.02
CA ILE A 288 24.93 15.15 -8.05
C ILE A 288 24.98 16.68 -8.07
N ASP A 289 24.99 17.27 -9.27
CA ASP A 289 24.89 18.71 -9.47
C ASP A 289 23.55 19.07 -10.10
N VAL A 290 22.76 19.85 -9.37
CA VAL A 290 21.43 20.34 -9.77
C VAL A 290 21.40 21.87 -9.90
N ARG A 291 22.57 22.52 -10.04
CA ARG A 291 22.65 23.97 -10.23
C ARG A 291 22.08 24.38 -11.59
N GLY A 292 21.16 25.34 -11.57
CA GLY A 292 20.55 25.90 -12.78
C GLY A 292 19.30 25.16 -13.27
N GLU A 293 18.89 24.10 -12.57
CA GLU A 293 17.64 23.38 -12.84
C GLU A 293 16.44 24.08 -12.19
N ARG A 294 15.24 23.86 -12.77
CA ARG A 294 13.99 24.24 -12.11
C ARG A 294 13.76 23.33 -10.91
N VAL A 295 13.04 23.83 -9.91
CA VAL A 295 12.81 23.12 -8.64
C VAL A 295 12.21 21.73 -8.85
N ASP A 296 11.26 21.61 -9.79
CA ASP A 296 10.56 20.35 -10.06
C ASP A 296 11.49 19.31 -10.71
N ASP A 297 12.33 19.74 -11.67
CA ASP A 297 13.30 18.88 -12.34
C ASP A 297 14.41 18.41 -11.38
N ALA A 298 14.92 19.34 -10.56
CA ALA A 298 15.94 19.06 -9.55
C ALA A 298 15.43 18.06 -8.50
N ARG A 299 14.15 18.16 -8.11
CA ARG A 299 13.53 17.22 -7.16
C ARG A 299 13.50 15.80 -7.70
N GLN A 300 13.05 15.61 -8.93
CA GLN A 300 12.97 14.28 -9.53
C GLN A 300 14.35 13.63 -9.67
N ARG A 301 15.36 14.42 -10.06
CA ARG A 301 16.73 13.92 -10.20
C ARG A 301 17.41 13.61 -8.88
N VAL A 302 17.20 14.42 -7.84
CA VAL A 302 17.72 14.13 -6.51
C VAL A 302 17.08 12.88 -5.92
N GLN A 303 15.78 12.67 -6.16
CA GLN A 303 15.09 11.46 -5.70
C GLN A 303 15.71 10.20 -6.30
N HIS A 304 15.83 10.15 -7.63
CA HIS A 304 16.44 9.01 -8.31
C HIS A 304 17.90 8.76 -7.87
N PHE A 305 18.66 9.83 -7.68
CA PHE A 305 20.03 9.75 -7.17
C PHE A 305 20.14 9.17 -5.74
N LEU A 306 19.19 9.50 -4.87
CA LEU A 306 19.15 8.93 -3.52
C LEU A 306 18.77 7.45 -3.54
N ASP A 307 17.87 7.04 -4.43
CA ASP A 307 17.49 5.64 -4.60
C ASP A 307 18.71 4.80 -5.07
N ASP A 308 19.48 5.33 -6.02
CA ASP A 308 20.72 4.69 -6.51
C ASP A 308 21.81 4.63 -5.42
N ALA A 309 21.94 5.69 -4.60
CA ALA A 309 22.91 5.73 -3.50
C ALA A 309 22.56 4.73 -2.39
N VAL A 310 21.28 4.52 -2.11
CA VAL A 310 20.79 3.50 -1.17
C VAL A 310 21.03 2.10 -1.72
N ALA A 311 20.74 1.87 -3.01
CA ALA A 311 21.01 0.59 -3.67
C ALA A 311 22.51 0.24 -3.73
N ALA A 312 23.38 1.26 -3.75
CA ALA A 312 24.82 1.12 -3.73
C ALA A 312 25.46 1.16 -2.33
N GLU A 313 24.65 1.16 -1.25
CA GLU A 313 25.11 1.22 0.16
C GLU A 313 26.07 2.39 0.46
N LEU A 314 25.86 3.56 -0.16
CA LEU A 314 26.69 4.75 0.10
C LEU A 314 26.30 5.44 1.41
N ASP A 315 27.22 5.46 2.39
CA ASP A 315 27.02 6.14 3.68
C ASP A 315 26.95 7.68 3.58
N THR A 316 27.46 8.27 2.50
CA THR A 316 27.54 9.72 2.33
C THR A 316 27.48 10.11 0.86
N VAL A 317 26.66 11.12 0.54
CA VAL A 317 26.52 11.70 -0.80
C VAL A 317 26.56 13.22 -0.76
N GLU A 318 26.99 13.84 -1.87
CA GLU A 318 27.14 15.29 -2.02
C GLU A 318 26.17 15.84 -3.07
N ILE A 319 25.31 16.78 -2.66
CA ILE A 319 24.35 17.44 -3.57
C ILE A 319 24.80 18.89 -3.78
N LEU A 320 25.29 19.21 -4.97
CA LEU A 320 25.62 20.56 -5.36
C LEU A 320 24.36 21.28 -5.83
N HIS A 321 23.92 22.26 -5.06
CA HIS A 321 22.77 23.10 -5.40
C HIS A 321 23.14 24.58 -5.45
N GLY A 322 22.35 25.37 -6.19
CA GLY A 322 22.56 26.81 -6.31
C GLY A 322 22.02 27.58 -5.11
N LYS A 323 22.44 28.84 -4.94
CA LYS A 323 21.75 29.77 -4.04
C LYS A 323 20.42 30.17 -4.69
N GLY A 324 19.31 29.58 -4.24
CA GLY A 324 17.98 29.95 -4.70
C GLY A 324 17.68 31.42 -4.39
N THR A 325 17.35 32.20 -5.41
CA THR A 325 16.73 33.52 -5.24
C THR A 325 15.24 33.28 -4.94
N PRO A 326 14.64 33.91 -3.91
CA PRO A 326 13.24 33.71 -3.61
C PRO A 326 12.38 34.30 -4.73
N GLY A 327 11.63 33.44 -5.41
CA GLY A 327 10.60 33.79 -6.39
C GLY A 327 9.28 33.15 -5.97
#